data_AF-A0A382M786-F1
#
_entry.id   AF-A0A382M786-F1
#
_cell.length_a   1.000
_cell.length_b   1.000
_cell.length_c   1.000
_cell.angle_alpha   90.00
_cell.angle_beta   90.00
_cell.angle_gamma   90.00
#
_symmetry.space_group_name_H-M   'P 1'
#
loop_
_entity.id
_entity.type
_entity.pdbx_description
1 polymer ?
#
loop_
_entity_poly.entity_id
_entity_poly.type
_entity_poly.pdbx_seq_one_letter_code
_entity_poly.pdbx_strand_id
1 'polypeptide(L)'
;VSVALPDLLPMRPFLREVVWGGRRLEGTYGKQLPPGLSIGESFELSALPGQESWVASGPLEGSPLGSLVQSCGPQLVGGSVWERFGADFPLLVKLIDASQDLSVQVHPDDDYARRCRLGCFGKMEAWYVLDSDEGRVAAGLREGVDLKTLTTALDAGRAAEVIRYCAVSAGDLVFLPPGTVHALCGGVMVYEVQQASDLTFRLDDYDRVGIDGKLRELQVARALEVVDVDSRPHIKPHATGAGCGDREGIDAGAVHLVES
;
A
#
# COMPACT_ATOMS: atom_id res chain seq x y z
N VAL A 1 10.68 35.08 -8.49
CA VAL A 1 12.04 34.95 -7.95
C VAL A 1 12.38 33.48 -8.01
N SER A 2 13.44 33.08 -8.71
CA SER A 2 13.85 31.66 -8.73
C SER A 2 14.29 31.29 -7.32
N VAL A 3 13.59 30.33 -6.72
CA VAL A 3 13.95 29.77 -5.41
C VAL A 3 15.15 28.87 -5.65
N ALA A 4 16.29 29.17 -5.03
CA ALA A 4 17.43 28.27 -5.08
C ALA A 4 17.10 27.01 -4.25
N LEU A 5 17.06 25.86 -4.91
CA LEU A 5 16.84 24.58 -4.24
C LEU A 5 18.11 24.16 -3.47
N PRO A 6 17.98 23.72 -2.20
CA PRO A 6 19.10 23.13 -1.48
C PRO A 6 19.41 21.72 -2.01
N ASP A 7 20.62 21.23 -1.76
CA ASP A 7 21.04 19.88 -2.17
C ASP A 7 20.25 18.76 -1.47
N LEU A 8 19.76 19.03 -0.26
CA LEU A 8 18.97 18.11 0.55
C LEU A 8 17.70 18.79 1.03
N LEU A 9 16.58 18.07 0.90
CA LEU A 9 15.27 18.45 1.45
C LEU A 9 14.87 17.38 2.48
N PRO A 10 15.21 17.58 3.76
CA PRO A 10 14.70 16.71 4.82
C PRO A 10 13.17 16.77 4.85
N MET A 11 12.51 15.62 4.81
CA MET A 11 11.05 15.54 4.76
C MET A 11 10.48 15.09 6.10
N ARG A 12 9.39 15.73 6.51
CA ARG A 12 8.50 15.30 7.59
C ARG A 12 7.32 14.57 6.95
N PRO A 13 7.05 13.30 7.32
CA PRO A 13 6.01 12.51 6.70
C PRO A 13 4.61 12.97 7.16
N PHE A 14 3.59 12.62 6.36
CA PHE A 14 2.21 12.57 6.84
C PHE A 14 1.96 11.22 7.54
N LEU A 15 1.33 11.23 8.70
CA LEU A 15 1.04 10.02 9.48
C LEU A 15 -0.45 9.71 9.41
N ARG A 16 -0.79 8.51 8.95
CA ARG A 16 -2.19 8.10 8.76
C ARG A 16 -2.63 7.13 9.86
N GLU A 17 -3.63 7.56 10.61
CA GLU A 17 -4.35 6.67 11.52
C GLU A 17 -5.23 5.71 10.72
N VAL A 18 -5.15 4.43 11.06
CA VAL A 18 -5.93 3.36 10.43
C VAL A 18 -6.25 2.28 11.47
N VAL A 19 -7.38 1.61 11.29
CA VAL A 19 -7.90 0.61 12.23
C VAL A 19 -7.03 -0.63 12.39
N TRP A 20 -6.19 -0.92 11.40
CA TRP A 20 -5.25 -2.04 11.41
C TRP A 20 -3.83 -1.63 11.82
N GLY A 21 -3.62 -0.34 12.08
CA GLY A 21 -2.33 0.23 12.42
C GLY A 21 -1.92 -0.07 13.85
N GLY A 22 -0.74 0.41 14.23
CA GLY A 22 -0.21 0.22 15.56
C GLY A 22 0.79 1.30 15.91
N ARG A 23 1.87 0.89 16.59
CA ARG A 23 2.91 1.81 17.07
C ARG A 23 4.33 1.29 16.85
N ARG A 24 4.54 0.22 16.07
CA ARG A 24 5.87 -0.39 15.87
C ARG A 24 6.85 0.55 15.16
N LEU A 25 6.33 1.52 14.40
CA LEU A 25 7.12 2.59 13.78
C LEU A 25 7.89 3.47 14.79
N GLU A 26 7.42 3.60 16.04
CA GLU A 26 8.14 4.35 17.09
C GLU A 26 9.44 3.65 17.46
N GLY A 27 9.35 2.36 17.80
CA GLY A 27 10.50 1.59 18.27
C GLY A 27 11.48 1.25 17.15
N THR A 28 10.96 0.90 15.97
CA THR A 28 11.79 0.39 14.86
C THR A 28 12.47 1.52 14.07
N TYR A 29 11.75 2.62 13.85
CA TYR A 29 12.20 3.72 12.99
C TYR A 29 12.26 5.09 13.70
N GLY A 30 12.07 5.13 15.02
CA GLY A 30 12.15 6.36 15.80
C GLY A 30 11.09 7.40 15.42
N LYS A 31 9.99 6.98 14.79
CA LYS A 31 8.92 7.91 14.36
C LYS A 31 8.24 8.51 15.58
N GLN A 32 7.98 9.81 15.54
CA GLN A 32 7.19 10.50 16.57
C GLN A 32 5.71 10.40 16.23
N LEU A 33 5.00 9.42 16.79
CA LEU A 33 3.58 9.22 16.53
C LEU A 33 2.71 10.01 17.53
N PRO A 34 1.56 10.56 17.09
CA PRO A 34 0.60 11.16 18.01
C PRO A 34 0.18 10.18 19.13
N PRO A 35 0.09 10.61 20.40
CA PRO A 35 -0.34 9.75 21.49
C PRO A 35 -1.76 9.23 21.30
N GLY A 36 -1.98 7.95 21.60
CA GLY A 36 -3.30 7.33 21.58
C GLY A 36 -3.87 6.96 20.21
N LEU A 37 -3.20 7.33 19.11
CA LEU A 37 -3.62 6.95 17.76
C LEU A 37 -2.91 5.67 17.29
N SER A 38 -3.61 4.89 16.47
CA SER A 38 -3.08 3.70 15.80
C SER A 38 -2.60 4.06 14.40
N ILE A 39 -1.29 4.29 14.23
CA ILE A 39 -0.72 4.70 12.94
C ILE A 39 -0.28 3.47 12.18
N GLY A 40 -0.85 3.26 11.00
CA GLY A 40 -0.46 2.17 10.12
C GLY A 40 0.37 2.62 8.93
N GLU A 41 0.34 3.91 8.56
CA GLU A 41 1.12 4.40 7.43
C GLU A 41 1.85 5.71 7.75
N SER A 42 3.10 5.80 7.30
CA SER A 42 3.91 7.01 7.28
C SER A 42 4.25 7.34 5.83
N PHE A 43 3.71 8.44 5.31
CA PHE A 43 3.90 8.87 3.94
C PHE A 43 5.19 9.68 3.88
N GLU A 44 6.29 8.98 3.61
CA GLU A 44 7.65 9.52 3.58
C GLU A 44 7.83 10.56 2.47
N LEU A 45 7.24 10.30 1.30
CA LEU A 45 7.17 11.25 0.19
C LEU A 45 5.76 11.21 -0.41
N SER A 46 5.03 12.30 -0.24
CA SER A 46 3.67 12.46 -0.74
C SER A 46 3.39 13.90 -1.16
N ALA A 47 2.83 14.05 -2.35
CA ALA A 47 2.23 15.30 -2.82
C ALA A 47 0.69 15.19 -2.95
N LEU A 48 0.08 14.15 -2.37
CA LEU A 48 -1.37 13.97 -2.41
C LEU A 48 -2.06 15.06 -1.59
N PRO A 49 -3.05 15.78 -2.13
CA PRO A 49 -3.76 16.83 -1.41
C PRO A 49 -4.33 16.35 -0.07
N GLY A 50 -3.98 17.05 1.01
CA GLY A 50 -4.39 16.73 2.38
C GLY A 50 -3.63 15.57 3.06
N GLN A 51 -2.71 14.92 2.35
CA GLN A 51 -1.86 13.84 2.85
C GLN A 51 -0.38 14.10 2.47
N GLU A 52 0.05 15.36 2.42
CA GLU A 52 1.36 15.78 1.94
C GLU A 52 2.47 15.55 2.98
N SER A 53 3.64 15.17 2.47
CA SER A 53 4.91 15.34 3.20
C SER A 53 5.41 16.79 3.09
N TRP A 54 6.06 17.28 4.15
CA TRP A 54 6.49 18.68 4.29
C TRP A 54 7.99 18.78 4.48
N VAL A 55 8.63 19.83 3.97
CA VAL A 55 10.04 20.09 4.28
C VAL A 55 10.18 20.35 5.78
N ALA A 56 11.03 19.55 6.43
CA ALA A 56 11.19 19.51 7.88
C ALA A 56 12.15 20.58 8.41
N SER A 57 13.09 21.04 7.59
CA SER A 57 14.10 22.03 8.01
C SER A 57 14.78 22.71 6.82
N GLY A 58 15.46 23.83 7.09
CA GLY A 58 16.21 24.58 6.09
C GLY A 58 15.41 25.70 5.43
N PRO A 59 15.91 26.30 4.33
CA PRO A 59 15.32 27.51 3.76
C PRO A 59 13.88 27.37 3.25
N LEU A 60 13.44 26.14 2.99
CA LEU A 60 12.09 25.82 2.49
C LEU A 60 11.22 25.12 3.54
N GLU A 61 11.64 25.12 4.82
CA GLU A 61 10.89 24.54 5.93
C GLU A 61 9.41 24.98 5.92
N GLY A 62 8.52 24.01 6.15
CA GLY A 62 7.07 24.26 6.13
C GLY A 62 6.48 24.36 4.72
N SER A 63 7.25 24.07 3.66
CA SER A 63 6.69 23.93 2.31
C SER A 63 6.22 22.49 2.07
N PRO A 64 5.00 22.25 1.54
CA PRO A 64 4.56 20.92 1.16
C PRO A 64 5.16 20.51 -0.18
N LEU A 65 5.41 19.21 -0.37
CA LEU A 65 6.05 18.68 -1.58
C LEU A 65 5.31 19.10 -2.87
N GLY A 66 3.98 19.05 -2.88
CA GLY A 66 3.18 19.44 -4.05
C GLY A 66 3.41 20.89 -4.49
N SER A 67 3.48 21.83 -3.56
CA SER A 67 3.77 23.24 -3.87
C SER A 67 5.18 23.44 -4.41
N LEU A 68 6.16 22.65 -3.93
CA LEU A 68 7.51 22.70 -4.45
C LEU A 68 7.58 22.15 -5.88
N VAL A 69 6.86 21.06 -6.19
CA VAL A 69 6.76 20.54 -7.56
C VAL A 69 6.14 21.59 -8.49
N GLN A 70 5.05 22.23 -8.08
CA GLN A 70 4.40 23.28 -8.88
C GLN A 70 5.30 24.50 -9.13
N SER A 71 6.05 24.95 -8.12
CA SER A 71 6.82 26.19 -8.18
C SER A 71 8.23 26.02 -8.76
N CYS A 72 8.88 24.89 -8.52
CA CYS A 72 10.25 24.62 -8.95
C CYS A 72 10.31 23.75 -10.21
N GLY A 73 9.24 23.01 -10.50
CA GLY A 73 9.07 22.19 -11.69
C GLY A 73 10.28 21.30 -12.02
N PRO A 74 10.84 21.39 -13.24
CA PRO A 74 11.92 20.51 -13.67
C PRO A 74 13.21 20.66 -12.85
N GLN A 75 13.40 21.76 -12.10
CA GLN A 75 14.56 21.90 -11.21
C GLN A 75 14.48 20.96 -10.00
N LEU A 76 13.26 20.59 -9.57
CA LEU A 76 13.05 19.69 -8.45
C LEU A 76 12.93 18.23 -8.89
N VAL A 77 12.07 17.96 -9.88
CA VAL A 77 11.74 16.58 -10.29
C VAL A 77 12.58 16.07 -11.46
N GLY A 78 13.35 16.94 -12.11
CA GLY A 78 14.07 16.64 -13.33
C GLY A 78 13.21 16.82 -14.59
N GLY A 79 13.86 17.15 -15.71
CA GLY A 79 13.19 17.49 -16.96
C GLY A 79 12.29 16.38 -17.52
N SER A 80 12.76 15.12 -17.50
CA SER A 80 11.99 13.99 -18.02
C SER A 80 10.74 13.66 -17.20
N VAL A 81 10.81 13.85 -15.88
CA VAL A 81 9.65 13.66 -15.00
C VAL A 81 8.64 14.77 -15.23
N TRP A 82 9.11 16.02 -15.31
CA TRP A 82 8.25 17.18 -15.58
C TRP A 82 7.56 17.10 -16.95
N GLU A 83 8.26 16.67 -17.99
CA GLU A 83 7.68 16.49 -19.32
C GLU A 83 6.55 15.46 -19.33
N ARG A 84 6.69 14.38 -18.55
CA ARG A 84 5.73 13.28 -18.49
C ARG A 84 4.54 13.55 -17.57
N PHE A 85 4.78 14.14 -16.40
CA PHE A 85 3.79 14.25 -15.33
C PHE A 85 3.42 15.70 -14.98
N GLY A 86 4.13 16.69 -15.52
CA GLY A 86 3.91 18.09 -15.20
C GLY A 86 4.01 18.35 -13.70
N ALA A 87 2.99 19.03 -13.17
CA ALA A 87 2.91 19.38 -11.75
C ALA A 87 2.47 18.24 -10.83
N ASP A 88 2.08 17.09 -11.38
CA ASP A 88 1.69 15.93 -10.59
C ASP A 88 2.94 15.14 -10.21
N PHE A 89 3.25 15.09 -8.91
CA PHE A 89 4.34 14.25 -8.43
C PHE A 89 3.96 12.77 -8.65
N PRO A 90 4.81 11.95 -9.31
CA PRO A 90 4.35 10.66 -9.84
C PRO A 90 4.28 9.53 -8.81
N LEU A 91 4.91 9.68 -7.64
CA LEU A 91 5.08 8.61 -6.67
C LEU A 91 4.47 8.94 -5.30
N LEU A 92 4.08 7.90 -4.59
CA LEU A 92 3.83 7.93 -3.16
C LEU A 92 4.73 6.87 -2.52
N VAL A 93 5.50 7.28 -1.52
CA VAL A 93 6.43 6.40 -0.80
C VAL A 93 6.00 6.33 0.66
N LYS A 94 5.91 5.12 1.21
CA LYS A 94 5.44 4.89 2.57
C LYS A 94 6.27 3.90 3.35
N LEU A 95 6.25 4.06 4.67
CA LEU A 95 6.39 2.96 5.61
C LEU A 95 5.00 2.50 6.03
N ILE A 96 4.75 1.20 6.00
CA ILE A 96 3.49 0.61 6.45
C ILE A 96 3.76 -0.39 7.55
N ASP A 97 3.05 -0.26 8.67
CA ASP A 97 3.05 -1.17 9.81
C ASP A 97 1.68 -1.87 9.92
N ALA A 98 1.59 -3.08 9.38
CA ALA A 98 0.39 -3.90 9.49
C ALA A 98 0.38 -4.62 10.84
N SER A 99 -0.24 -4.01 11.86
CA SER A 99 -0.46 -4.66 13.16
C SER A 99 -1.62 -5.66 13.12
N GLN A 100 -2.55 -5.48 12.17
CA GLN A 100 -3.59 -6.43 11.82
C GLN A 100 -3.66 -6.55 10.29
N ASP A 101 -4.43 -7.52 9.81
CA ASP A 101 -4.69 -7.66 8.38
C ASP A 101 -5.28 -6.37 7.80
N LEU A 102 -4.74 -5.91 6.67
CA LEU A 102 -5.40 -4.91 5.84
C LEU A 102 -6.55 -5.57 5.09
N SER A 103 -7.43 -4.75 4.55
CA SER A 103 -8.49 -5.24 3.68
C SER A 103 -7.95 -5.93 2.43
N VAL A 104 -8.66 -6.95 1.96
CA VAL A 104 -8.43 -7.53 0.62
C VAL A 104 -8.87 -6.52 -0.42
N GLN A 105 -7.96 -6.18 -1.33
CA GLN A 105 -8.15 -5.09 -2.27
C GLN A 105 -7.54 -5.36 -3.63
N VAL A 106 -7.93 -4.54 -4.60
CA VAL A 106 -7.38 -4.50 -5.94
C VAL A 106 -7.27 -3.05 -6.41
N HIS A 107 -6.30 -2.79 -7.26
CA HIS A 107 -6.01 -1.46 -7.79
C HIS A 107 -6.15 -1.44 -9.31
N PRO A 108 -6.80 -0.41 -9.88
CA PRO A 108 -6.89 -0.26 -11.33
C PRO A 108 -5.60 0.30 -11.93
N ASP A 109 -5.46 0.15 -13.25
CA ASP A 109 -4.40 0.81 -14.03
C ASP A 109 -4.80 2.25 -14.43
N ASP A 110 -3.85 2.96 -15.06
CA ASP A 110 -4.06 4.32 -15.55
C ASP A 110 -5.16 4.40 -16.62
N ASP A 111 -5.34 3.35 -17.43
CA ASP A 111 -6.35 3.31 -18.48
C ASP A 111 -7.76 3.24 -17.93
N TYR A 112 -7.99 2.40 -16.92
CA TYR A 112 -9.23 2.33 -16.18
C TYR A 112 -9.51 3.66 -15.46
N ALA A 113 -8.51 4.22 -14.76
CA ALA A 113 -8.67 5.48 -14.05
C ALA A 113 -9.07 6.63 -15.00
N ARG A 114 -8.45 6.71 -16.18
CA ARG A 114 -8.81 7.67 -17.24
C ARG A 114 -10.21 7.42 -17.81
N ARG A 115 -10.52 6.18 -18.19
CA ARG A 115 -11.82 5.82 -18.79
C ARG A 115 -12.98 6.11 -17.85
N CYS A 116 -12.80 5.87 -16.56
CA CYS A 116 -13.79 6.15 -15.53
C CYS A 116 -13.74 7.59 -14.98
N ARG A 117 -12.85 8.44 -15.49
CA ARG A 117 -12.69 9.86 -15.12
C ARG A 117 -12.51 10.06 -13.62
N LEU A 118 -11.67 9.23 -13.00
CA LEU A 118 -11.45 9.25 -11.54
C LEU A 118 -10.59 10.42 -11.06
N GLY A 119 -9.93 11.13 -11.97
CA GLY A 119 -9.13 12.32 -11.65
C GLY A 119 -7.80 12.00 -10.95
N CYS A 120 -7.34 10.76 -11.01
CA CYS A 120 -6.07 10.30 -10.45
C CYS A 120 -5.41 9.28 -11.37
N PHE A 121 -4.16 8.92 -11.05
CA PHE A 121 -3.49 7.77 -11.66
C PHE A 121 -4.13 6.45 -11.19
N GLY A 122 -3.87 5.39 -11.96
CA GLY A 122 -3.97 4.03 -11.43
C GLY A 122 -2.99 3.82 -10.28
N LYS A 123 -2.89 2.58 -9.81
CA LYS A 123 -2.05 2.26 -8.66
C LYS A 123 -1.35 0.92 -8.84
N MET A 124 -0.19 1.00 -9.48
CA MET A 124 0.87 -0.01 -9.34
C MET A 124 1.66 0.26 -8.06
N GLU A 125 2.04 -0.81 -7.37
CA GLU A 125 2.87 -0.73 -6.16
C GLU A 125 3.89 -1.86 -6.06
N ALA A 126 4.87 -1.64 -5.20
CA ALA A 126 5.86 -2.63 -4.82
C ALA A 126 6.19 -2.48 -3.34
N TRP A 127 6.39 -3.61 -2.67
CA TRP A 127 6.74 -3.68 -1.26
C TRP A 127 8.12 -4.28 -1.11
N TYR A 128 8.97 -3.60 -0.34
CA TYR A 128 10.14 -4.20 0.27
C TYR A 128 9.81 -4.53 1.72
N VAL A 129 9.87 -5.81 2.07
CA VAL A 129 9.55 -6.28 3.42
C VAL A 129 10.68 -5.87 4.36
N LEU A 130 10.37 -4.99 5.30
CA LEU A 130 11.33 -4.48 6.29
C LEU A 130 11.44 -5.42 7.48
N ASP A 131 10.30 -5.98 7.89
CA ASP A 131 10.16 -6.85 9.05
C ASP A 131 8.96 -7.78 8.86
N SER A 132 9.03 -8.98 9.44
CA SER A 132 7.95 -9.96 9.39
C SER A 132 8.01 -10.90 10.60
N ASP A 133 6.96 -10.87 11.42
CA ASP A 133 6.76 -11.77 12.56
C ASP A 133 5.75 -12.86 12.16
N GLU A 134 6.24 -13.97 11.59
CA GLU A 134 5.43 -15.04 10.97
C GLU A 134 4.39 -14.49 9.97
N GLY A 135 4.71 -13.35 9.36
CA GLY A 135 3.80 -12.58 8.54
C GLY A 135 3.63 -13.15 7.14
N ARG A 136 2.49 -12.81 6.54
CA ARG A 136 2.15 -13.22 5.17
C ARG A 136 1.56 -12.05 4.39
N VAL A 137 1.48 -12.21 3.09
CA VAL A 137 0.76 -11.29 2.21
C VAL A 137 -0.20 -12.07 1.32
N ALA A 138 -1.35 -11.48 1.02
CA ALA A 138 -2.16 -11.94 -0.10
C ALA A 138 -1.56 -11.38 -1.40
N ALA A 139 -1.32 -12.24 -2.39
CA ALA A 139 -0.70 -11.88 -3.67
C ALA A 139 -1.27 -12.76 -4.79
N GLY A 140 -2.42 -12.34 -5.31
CA GLY A 140 -3.20 -13.01 -6.34
C GLY A 140 -4.30 -13.92 -5.80
N LEU A 141 -5.05 -14.52 -6.71
CA LEU A 141 -6.02 -15.58 -6.43
C LEU A 141 -5.36 -16.95 -6.53
N ARG A 142 -5.95 -17.96 -5.88
CA ARG A 142 -5.53 -19.37 -6.05
C ARG A 142 -5.70 -19.79 -7.51
N GLU A 143 -4.94 -20.80 -7.94
CA GLU A 143 -5.02 -21.33 -9.30
C GLU A 143 -6.44 -21.83 -9.61
N GLY A 144 -6.93 -21.53 -10.82
CA GLY A 144 -8.26 -21.93 -11.27
C GLY A 144 -9.44 -21.11 -10.74
N VAL A 145 -9.20 -20.10 -9.89
CA VAL A 145 -10.24 -19.18 -9.44
C VAL A 145 -10.59 -18.19 -10.54
N ASP A 146 -11.83 -18.22 -11.02
CA ASP A 146 -12.41 -17.23 -11.92
C ASP A 146 -13.23 -16.17 -11.16
N LEU A 147 -13.71 -15.14 -11.88
CA LEU A 147 -14.52 -14.07 -11.27
C LEU A 147 -15.82 -14.59 -10.63
N LYS A 148 -16.40 -15.66 -11.17
CA LYS A 148 -17.64 -16.24 -10.63
C LYS A 148 -17.39 -16.91 -9.29
N THR A 149 -16.31 -17.68 -9.20
CA THR A 149 -15.84 -18.33 -7.97
C THR A 149 -15.47 -17.29 -6.93
N LEU A 150 -14.72 -16.25 -7.32
CA LEU A 150 -14.39 -15.12 -6.45
C LEU A 150 -15.65 -14.44 -5.90
N THR A 151 -16.60 -14.08 -6.77
CA THR A 151 -17.86 -13.43 -6.36
C THR A 151 -18.65 -14.30 -5.38
N THR A 152 -18.77 -15.61 -5.68
CA THR A 152 -19.47 -16.56 -4.81
C THR A 152 -18.80 -16.67 -3.43
N ALA A 153 -17.46 -16.65 -3.38
CA ALA A 153 -16.72 -16.68 -2.13
C ALA A 153 -16.89 -15.39 -1.32
N LEU A 154 -16.89 -14.22 -1.98
CA LEU A 154 -17.13 -12.92 -1.34
C LEU A 154 -18.53 -12.84 -0.74
N ASP A 155 -19.56 -13.19 -1.52
CA ASP A 155 -20.97 -13.19 -1.07
C ASP A 155 -21.20 -14.13 0.12
N ALA A 156 -20.40 -15.19 0.22
CA ALA A 156 -20.46 -16.17 1.30
C ALA A 156 -19.57 -15.82 2.51
N GLY A 157 -18.80 -14.73 2.48
CA GLY A 157 -17.83 -14.37 3.53
C GLY A 157 -16.65 -15.34 3.63
N ARG A 158 -16.27 -15.98 2.52
CA ARG A 158 -15.22 -17.02 2.44
C ARG A 158 -14.09 -16.64 1.48
N ALA A 159 -13.82 -15.33 1.32
CA ALA A 159 -12.79 -14.81 0.41
C ALA A 159 -11.40 -15.44 0.65
N ALA A 160 -11.04 -15.70 1.91
CA ALA A 160 -9.77 -16.31 2.29
C ALA A 160 -9.53 -17.70 1.64
N GLU A 161 -10.58 -18.42 1.27
CA GLU A 161 -10.48 -19.74 0.63
C GLU A 161 -10.01 -19.66 -0.82
N VAL A 162 -10.19 -18.52 -1.49
CA VAL A 162 -9.89 -18.33 -2.91
C VAL A 162 -8.70 -17.38 -3.15
N ILE A 163 -8.19 -16.75 -2.09
CA ILE A 163 -7.02 -15.88 -2.12
C ILE A 163 -5.74 -16.71 -1.94
N ARG A 164 -4.69 -16.32 -2.66
CA ARG A 164 -3.35 -16.89 -2.51
C ARG A 164 -2.57 -16.09 -1.46
N TYR A 165 -2.29 -16.73 -0.33
CA TYR A 165 -1.42 -16.18 0.72
C TYR A 165 0.00 -16.73 0.61
N CYS A 166 0.98 -15.87 0.80
CA CYS A 166 2.40 -16.20 0.75
C CYS A 166 3.09 -15.71 2.02
N ALA A 167 3.84 -16.58 2.68
CA ALA A 167 4.74 -16.16 3.75
C ALA A 167 5.81 -15.22 3.21
N VAL A 168 6.20 -14.23 4.00
CA VAL A 168 7.25 -13.27 3.65
C VAL A 168 8.29 -13.17 4.76
N SER A 169 9.48 -12.70 4.42
CA SER A 169 10.54 -12.42 5.36
C SER A 169 11.18 -11.07 5.07
N ALA A 170 11.86 -10.50 6.07
CA ALA A 170 12.64 -9.28 5.88
C ALA A 170 13.61 -9.42 4.68
N GLY A 171 13.58 -8.41 3.81
CA GLY A 171 14.34 -8.34 2.57
C GLY A 171 13.59 -8.79 1.31
N ASP A 172 12.45 -9.47 1.45
CA ASP A 172 11.66 -9.92 0.30
C ASP A 172 11.08 -8.73 -0.47
N LEU A 173 10.94 -8.91 -1.78
CA LEU A 173 10.33 -7.94 -2.69
C LEU A 173 9.04 -8.52 -3.26
N VAL A 174 7.93 -7.81 -3.06
CA VAL A 174 6.62 -8.14 -3.62
C VAL A 174 6.26 -7.06 -4.64
N PHE A 175 6.06 -7.46 -5.89
CA PHE A 175 5.64 -6.54 -6.95
C PHE A 175 4.17 -6.75 -7.25
N LEU A 176 3.38 -5.67 -7.27
CA LEU A 176 1.93 -5.72 -7.39
C LEU A 176 1.49 -4.88 -8.59
N PRO A 177 1.38 -5.51 -9.78
CA PRO A 177 0.78 -4.84 -10.92
C PRO A 177 -0.71 -4.57 -10.66
N PRO A 178 -1.29 -3.54 -11.30
CA PRO A 178 -2.73 -3.31 -11.28
C PRO A 178 -3.52 -4.57 -11.65
N GLY A 179 -4.69 -4.74 -11.02
CA GLY A 179 -5.54 -5.91 -11.17
C GLY A 179 -5.20 -7.08 -10.25
N THR A 180 -4.06 -7.07 -9.56
CA THR A 180 -3.71 -8.09 -8.56
C THR A 180 -4.59 -7.97 -7.32
N VAL A 181 -5.27 -9.03 -6.91
CA VAL A 181 -5.92 -9.11 -5.59
C VAL A 181 -4.85 -9.28 -4.52
N HIS A 182 -4.77 -8.37 -3.55
CA HIS A 182 -3.71 -8.38 -2.55
C HIS A 182 -4.14 -7.80 -1.21
N ALA A 183 -3.33 -8.05 -0.19
CA ALA A 183 -3.41 -7.47 1.15
C ALA A 183 -2.09 -7.67 1.89
N LEU A 184 -1.68 -6.69 2.69
CA LEU A 184 -0.70 -6.92 3.76
C LEU A 184 -1.44 -7.56 4.94
N CYS A 185 -0.92 -8.67 5.47
CA CYS A 185 -1.46 -9.26 6.69
C CYS A 185 -0.73 -8.74 7.93
N GLY A 186 -1.32 -8.96 9.10
CA GLY A 186 -0.74 -8.60 10.38
C GLY A 186 0.67 -9.20 10.56
N GLY A 187 1.54 -8.46 11.26
CA GLY A 187 2.92 -8.85 11.53
C GLY A 187 3.93 -8.36 10.49
N VAL A 188 3.47 -7.87 9.32
CA VAL A 188 4.36 -7.40 8.25
C VAL A 188 4.60 -5.89 8.33
N MET A 189 5.85 -5.47 8.20
CA MET A 189 6.21 -4.07 7.95
C MET A 189 6.84 -3.95 6.57
N VAL A 190 6.43 -2.95 5.78
CA VAL A 190 6.97 -2.74 4.44
C VAL A 190 7.39 -1.30 4.19
N TYR A 191 8.38 -1.14 3.31
CA TYR A 191 8.59 0.09 2.56
C TYR A 191 7.85 -0.06 1.22
N GLU A 192 6.81 0.74 1.04
CA GLU A 192 5.98 0.74 -0.16
C GLU A 192 6.40 1.88 -1.10
N VAL A 193 6.58 1.55 -2.37
CA VAL A 193 6.66 2.54 -3.45
C VAL A 193 5.52 2.28 -4.41
N GLN A 194 4.70 3.30 -4.64
CA GLN A 194 3.53 3.21 -5.50
C GLN A 194 3.40 4.45 -6.39
N GLN A 195 2.57 4.37 -7.42
CA GLN A 195 2.08 5.56 -8.11
C GLN A 195 1.39 6.50 -7.09
N ALA A 196 1.42 7.81 -7.33
CA ALA A 196 0.75 8.80 -6.48
C ALA A 196 -0.79 8.70 -6.60
N SER A 197 -1.37 7.71 -5.95
CA SER A 197 -2.81 7.42 -5.98
C SER A 197 -3.24 6.73 -4.69
N ASP A 198 -4.35 7.19 -4.11
CA ASP A 198 -5.01 6.52 -2.96
C ASP A 198 -6.19 5.64 -3.43
N LEU A 199 -6.26 5.36 -4.74
CA LEU A 199 -7.35 4.63 -5.36
C LEU A 199 -7.31 3.14 -4.99
N THR A 200 -8.28 2.72 -4.20
CA THR A 200 -8.40 1.35 -3.70
C THR A 200 -9.82 0.85 -3.89
N PHE A 201 -9.99 -0.32 -4.52
CA PHE A 201 -11.26 -1.03 -4.51
C PHE A 201 -11.18 -2.21 -3.55
N ARG A 202 -11.95 -2.12 -2.48
CA ARG A 202 -11.97 -3.13 -1.42
C ARG A 202 -12.95 -4.25 -1.76
N LEU A 203 -12.47 -5.47 -1.67
CA LEU A 203 -13.25 -6.70 -1.86
C LEU A 203 -13.79 -7.22 -0.53
N ASP A 204 -12.96 -7.21 0.52
CA ASP A 204 -13.31 -7.71 1.86
C ASP A 204 -12.57 -6.90 2.96
N ASP A 205 -13.23 -6.68 4.09
CA ASP A 205 -12.63 -6.05 5.29
C ASP A 205 -12.98 -6.77 6.59
N TYR A 206 -13.45 -8.02 6.53
CA TYR A 206 -13.75 -8.81 7.73
C TYR A 206 -14.83 -8.17 8.63
N ASP A 207 -15.81 -7.50 8.02
CA ASP A 207 -16.86 -6.74 8.70
C ASP A 207 -16.32 -5.73 9.73
N ARG A 208 -15.13 -5.19 9.47
CA ARG A 208 -14.44 -4.30 10.41
C ARG A 208 -15.03 -2.90 10.40
N VAL A 209 -15.23 -2.40 11.61
CA VAL A 209 -15.64 -1.02 11.86
C VAL A 209 -14.42 -0.10 11.73
N GLY A 210 -14.57 0.99 10.97
CA GLY A 210 -13.61 2.05 10.76
C GLY A 210 -13.43 2.93 12.01
N ILE A 211 -12.45 3.83 11.95
CA ILE A 211 -12.22 4.86 12.99
C ILE A 211 -13.42 5.80 13.16
N ASP A 212 -14.30 5.88 12.17
CA ASP A 212 -15.54 6.66 12.17
C ASP A 212 -16.73 5.94 12.82
N GLY A 213 -16.53 4.71 13.32
CA GLY A 213 -17.56 3.91 13.96
C GLY A 213 -18.53 3.22 13.00
N LYS A 214 -18.25 3.21 11.68
CA LYS A 214 -19.07 2.54 10.66
C LYS A 214 -18.33 1.39 10.00
N LEU A 215 -19.06 0.44 9.42
CA LEU A 215 -18.44 -0.55 8.55
C LEU A 215 -17.70 0.14 7.40
N ARG A 216 -16.49 -0.31 7.11
CA ARG A 216 -15.70 0.23 6.02
C ARG A 216 -16.32 -0.16 4.69
N GLU A 217 -16.39 0.80 3.77
CA GLU A 217 -17.01 0.59 2.47
C GLU A 217 -16.23 -0.44 1.64
N LEU A 218 -16.99 -1.37 1.04
CA LEU A 218 -16.51 -2.29 0.01
C LEU A 218 -16.92 -1.76 -1.38
N GLN A 219 -16.03 -1.87 -2.36
CA GLN A 219 -16.28 -1.47 -3.75
C GLN A 219 -16.26 -2.69 -4.67
N VAL A 220 -16.93 -3.79 -4.25
CA VAL A 220 -16.86 -5.11 -4.91
C VAL A 220 -17.15 -5.04 -6.40
N ALA A 221 -18.22 -4.37 -6.82
CA ALA A 221 -18.55 -4.25 -8.25
C ALA A 221 -17.42 -3.62 -9.07
N ARG A 222 -16.81 -2.54 -8.57
CA ARG A 222 -15.68 -1.87 -9.23
C ARG A 222 -14.39 -2.70 -9.17
N ALA A 223 -14.17 -3.40 -8.06
CA ALA A 223 -13.05 -4.31 -7.91
C ALA A 223 -13.11 -5.42 -8.98
N LEU A 224 -14.27 -6.06 -9.16
CA LEU A 224 -14.46 -7.14 -10.14
C LEU A 224 -14.27 -6.68 -11.60
N GLU A 225 -14.43 -5.39 -11.91
CA GLU A 225 -14.13 -4.85 -13.25
C GLU A 225 -12.63 -4.81 -13.57
N VAL A 226 -11.77 -4.88 -12.55
CA VAL A 226 -10.32 -4.68 -12.70
C VAL A 226 -9.48 -5.85 -12.22
N VAL A 227 -10.06 -6.82 -11.53
CA VAL A 227 -9.36 -8.04 -11.12
C VAL A 227 -8.83 -8.76 -12.37
N ASP A 228 -7.52 -8.95 -12.38
CA ASP A 228 -6.86 -9.92 -13.24
C ASP A 228 -6.78 -11.24 -12.45
N VAL A 229 -7.64 -12.18 -12.80
CA VAL A 229 -7.72 -13.50 -12.14
C VAL A 229 -6.43 -14.31 -12.31
N ASP A 230 -5.61 -13.95 -13.30
CA ASP A 230 -4.36 -14.63 -13.59
C ASP A 230 -3.11 -13.95 -13.00
N SER A 231 -3.25 -12.73 -12.49
CA SER A 231 -2.15 -12.05 -11.80
C SER A 231 -1.81 -12.73 -10.47
N ARG A 232 -0.68 -13.44 -10.47
CA ARG A 232 -0.14 -14.18 -9.32
C ARG A 232 1.35 -13.85 -9.16
N PRO A 233 1.70 -12.63 -8.74
CA PRO A 233 3.09 -12.20 -8.72
C PRO A 233 3.94 -13.09 -7.81
N HIS A 234 5.15 -13.38 -8.29
CA HIS A 234 6.16 -14.08 -7.50
C HIS A 234 6.79 -13.12 -6.49
N ILE A 235 6.91 -13.58 -5.25
CA ILE A 235 7.69 -12.90 -4.25
C ILE A 235 9.15 -13.19 -4.55
N LYS A 236 9.92 -12.13 -4.80
CA LYS A 236 11.35 -12.26 -5.03
C LYS A 236 12.04 -12.28 -3.67
N PRO A 237 12.57 -13.42 -3.22
CA PRO A 237 13.21 -13.49 -1.92
C PRO A 237 14.47 -12.63 -1.90
N HIS A 238 14.80 -12.08 -0.74
CA HIS A 238 16.16 -11.58 -0.56
C HIS A 238 17.14 -12.75 -0.69
N ALA A 239 18.25 -12.55 -1.40
CA ALA A 239 19.34 -13.51 -1.39
C ALA A 239 20.07 -13.45 -0.04
N THR A 240 19.45 -13.93 1.03
CA THR A 240 20.18 -14.32 2.23
C THR A 240 20.76 -15.69 1.98
N GLY A 241 22.07 -15.84 2.15
CA GLY A 241 22.75 -17.11 1.97
C GLY A 241 22.32 -18.14 3.03
N ALA A 242 21.24 -18.88 2.77
CA ALA A 242 20.98 -20.24 3.25
C ALA A 242 19.63 -20.74 2.69
N GLY A 243 19.68 -21.72 1.78
CA GLY A 243 18.56 -22.64 1.52
C GLY A 243 17.36 -22.08 0.76
N CYS A 244 17.47 -22.02 -0.57
CA CYS A 244 16.31 -21.94 -1.46
C CYS A 244 15.53 -23.26 -1.38
N GLY A 245 14.46 -23.28 -0.59
CA GLY A 245 13.35 -24.22 -0.74
C GLY A 245 12.12 -23.40 -1.12
N ASP A 246 11.38 -23.86 -2.13
CA ASP A 246 10.16 -23.22 -2.59
C ASP A 246 9.19 -23.04 -1.41
N ARG A 247 8.94 -21.79 -1.03
CA ARG A 247 7.97 -21.44 0.02
C ARG A 247 6.57 -21.39 -0.61
N GLU A 248 6.04 -22.55 -0.96
CA GLU A 248 4.64 -22.68 -1.39
C GLU A 248 3.67 -22.58 -0.20
N GLY A 249 2.45 -22.14 -0.52
CA GLY A 249 1.49 -21.50 0.39
C GLY A 249 1.15 -22.26 1.68
N ILE A 250 1.02 -21.49 2.76
CA ILE A 250 0.45 -21.97 4.02
C ILE A 250 -1.07 -22.05 3.85
N ASP A 251 -1.63 -23.26 3.98
CA ASP A 251 -3.06 -23.50 3.97
C ASP A 251 -3.74 -22.79 5.15
N ALA A 252 -4.80 -22.02 4.88
CA ALA A 252 -5.45 -21.14 5.84
C ALA A 252 -6.38 -21.88 6.83
N GLY A 253 -5.92 -23.03 7.35
CA GLY A 253 -6.69 -23.90 8.23
C GLY A 253 -6.29 -23.82 9.70
N ALA A 254 -6.45 -22.67 10.35
CA ALA A 254 -6.52 -22.58 11.82
C ALA A 254 -7.01 -21.19 12.27
N VAL A 255 -8.32 -20.96 12.21
CA VAL A 255 -8.95 -19.91 13.02
C VAL A 255 -9.21 -20.52 14.39
N HIS A 256 -8.34 -20.23 15.37
CA HIS A 256 -8.60 -20.58 16.76
C HIS A 256 -9.70 -19.69 17.31
N LEU A 257 -10.91 -20.25 17.43
CA LEU A 257 -11.93 -19.75 18.34
C LEU A 257 -11.42 -19.98 19.77
N VAL A 258 -11.11 -18.90 20.47
CA VAL A 258 -10.93 -18.93 21.93
C VAL A 258 -12.26 -18.52 22.54
N GLU A 259 -13.02 -19.51 23.00
CA GLU A 259 -14.10 -19.29 23.96
C GLU A 259 -13.50 -19.09 25.35
N SER A 260 -13.86 -17.97 26.00
CA SER A 260 -14.15 -17.89 27.43
C SER A 260 -14.93 -16.61 27.73
#